data_AF-A0A4Y4XKU0-F1
#
_entry.id   AF-A0A4Y4XKU0-F1
#
_cell.length_a   1.000
_cell.length_b   1.000
_cell.length_c   1.000
_cell.angle_alpha   90.00
_cell.angle_beta   90.00
_cell.angle_gamma   90.00
#
_symmetry.space_group_name_H-M   'P 1'
#
loop_
_entity.id
_entity.type
_entity.pdbx_description
1 polymer ?
#
loop_
_entity_poly.entity_id
_entity_poly.type
_entity_poly.pdbx_seq_one_letter_code
_entity_poly.pdbx_strand_id
1 'polypeptide(L)' 'MKPRDIEIVQSVLEIIKEPIKVTEIYDKAKELFEKGEITKMFDYGGNTPD' A
#
# COMPACT_ATOMS: atom_id res chain seq x y z
N MET A 1 -8.59 -7.48 -3.22
CA MET A 1 -7.17 -7.23 -2.95
C MET A 1 -6.39 -8.42 -3.45
N LYS A 2 -5.39 -8.18 -4.30
CA LYS A 2 -4.41 -9.19 -4.70
C LYS A 2 -3.56 -9.55 -3.46
N PRO A 3 -2.93 -10.73 -3.38
CA PRO A 3 -2.00 -11.06 -2.28
C PRO A 3 -0.94 -9.98 -2.05
N ARG A 4 -0.44 -9.37 -3.12
CA ARG A 4 0.47 -8.22 -3.09
C ARG A 4 -0.10 -7.02 -2.33
N ASP A 5 -1.38 -6.70 -2.52
CA ASP A 5 -2.03 -5.57 -1.83
C ASP A 5 -2.06 -5.83 -0.32
N ILE A 6 -2.31 -7.07 0.09
CA ILE A 6 -2.33 -7.47 1.51
C ILE A 6 -0.94 -7.27 2.14
N GLU A 7 0.12 -7.68 1.43
CA GLU A 7 1.50 -7.47 1.89
C GLU A 7 1.81 -5.98 2.09
N ILE A 8 1.39 -5.13 1.16
CA ILE A 8 1.60 -3.67 1.25
C ILE A 8 0.86 -3.10 2.45
N VAL A 9 -0.41 -3.46 2.62
CA VAL A 9 -1.21 -3.02 3.78
C VAL A 9 -0.56 -3.46 5.09
N GLN A 10 -0.08 -4.70 5.18
CA GLN A 10 0.61 -5.20 6.37
C GLN A 10 1.89 -4.39 6.67
N SER A 11 2.75 -4.15 5.66
CA SER A 11 3.96 -3.35 5.86
C SER A 11 3.65 -1.93 6.34
N VAL A 12 2.59 -1.32 5.80
CA VAL A 12 2.13 0.01 6.23
C VAL A 12 1.71 -0.01 7.70
N LEU A 13 0.91 -1.00 8.12
CA LEU A 13 0.43 -1.12 9.49
C LEU A 13 1.58 -1.41 10.49
N GLU A 14 2.57 -2.20 10.09
CA GLU A 14 3.75 -2.51 10.91
C GLU A 14 4.63 -1.28 11.19
N ILE A 15 4.72 -0.36 10.22
CA ILE A 15 5.50 0.87 10.34
C ILE A 15 4.77 1.89 11.21
N ILE A 16 3.48 2.14 10.94
CA ILE A 16 2.74 3.21 11.62
C ILE A 16 2.44 2.83 13.07
N LYS A 17 2.15 1.55 13.35
CA LYS A 17 1.75 1.04 14.68
C LYS A 17 0.53 1.74 15.31
N GLU A 18 -0.23 2.48 14.51
CA GLU A 18 -1.44 3.18 14.92
C GLU A 18 -2.63 2.77 14.03
N PRO A 19 -3.88 2.84 14.55
CA PRO A 19 -5.06 2.65 13.74
C PRO A 19 -5.14 3.69 12.62
N ILE A 20 -5.25 3.22 11.38
CA ILE A 20 -5.40 4.04 10.18
C ILE A 20 -6.72 3.70 9.49
N LYS A 21 -7.37 4.70 8.87
CA LYS A 21 -8.53 4.44 8.03
C LYS A 21 -8.10 3.71 6.77
N VAL A 22 -8.87 2.71 6.37
CA VAL A 22 -8.61 1.94 5.13
C VAL A 22 -8.52 2.82 3.88
N THR A 23 -9.23 3.95 3.87
CA THR A 23 -9.21 4.94 2.78
C THR A 23 -7.89 5.71 2.68
N GLU A 24 -7.14 5.83 3.78
CA GLU A 24 -5.88 6.59 3.86
C GLU A 24 -4.65 5.70 3.67
N ILE A 25 -4.82 4.37 3.66
CA ILE A 25 -3.72 3.42 3.50
C ILE A 25 -2.98 3.60 2.17
N TYR A 26 -3.69 3.94 1.09
CA TYR A 26 -3.06 4.17 -0.21
C TYR A 26 -2.10 5.35 -0.18
N ASP A 27 -2.55 6.50 0.34
CA ASP A 27 -1.73 7.71 0.45
C ASP A 27 -0.53 7.45 1.37
N LYS A 28 -0.77 6.73 2.47
CA LYS A 28 0.30 6.40 3.41
C LYS A 28 1.33 5.43 2.84
N ALA A 29 0.88 4.41 2.11
CA ALA A 29 1.76 3.51 1.38
C ALA A 29 2.60 4.27 0.36
N LYS A 30 2.00 5.24 -0.35
CA LYS A 30 2.71 6.09 -1.31
C LYS A 30 3.82 6.90 -0.64
N GLU A 31 3.52 7.57 0.48
CA GLU A 31 4.53 8.31 1.26
C GLU A 31 5.69 7.40 1.68
N LEU A 32 5.38 6.20 2.20
CA LEU A 32 6.38 5.25 2.68
C LEU A 32 7.22 4.69 1.52
N PHE A 33 6.61 4.49 0.35
CA PHE A 33 7.29 4.03 -0.84
C PHE A 33 8.25 5.11 -1.39
N GLU A 34 7.80 6.37 -1.44
CA GLU A 34 8.65 7.52 -1.86
C GLU A 34 9.83 7.75 -0.91
N LYS A 35 9.65 7.45 0.39
CA LYS A 35 10.73 7.45 1.39
C LYS A 35 11.64 6.22 1.32
N GLY A 36 11.26 5.20 0.56
CA GLY A 36 11.98 3.92 0.49
C GLY A 36 11.80 3.02 1.73
N GLU A 37 10.83 3.32 2.59
CA GLU A 37 10.51 2.51 3.79
C GLU A 37 9.75 1.23 3.43
N ILE A 38 9.00 1.24 2.31
CA ILE A 38 8.43 0.02 1.71
C ILE A 38 8.89 -0.12 0.26
N THR A 39 9.09 -1.36 -0.18
CA THR A 39 9.66 -1.67 -1.51
C THR A 39 8.61 -2.00 -2.57
N LYS A 40 7.35 -2.20 -2.16
CA LYS A 40 6.23 -2.57 -3.03
C LYS A 40 5.15 -1.49 -2.93
N MET A 41 4.57 -1.15 -4.08
CA MET A 41 3.43 -0.25 -4.18
C MET A 41 2.23 -0.95 -4.83
N PHE A 42 1.03 -0.43 -4.57
CA PHE A 42 -0.21 -0.92 -5.15
C PHE A 42 -0.13 -0.87 -6.67
N ASP A 43 -0.58 -1.94 -7.31
CA ASP A 43 -0.58 -2.07 -8.77
C ASP A 43 -1.94 -1.61 -9.32
N TYR A 44 -2.03 -0.31 -9.59
CA TYR A 44 -3.19 0.32 -10.25
C TYR A 44 -3.16 0.14 -11.78
N GLY A 45 -2.11 -0.46 -12.33
CA GLY A 45 -1.87 -0.62 -13.78
C GLY A 45 -2.61 -1.80 -14.42
N GLY A 46 -3.80 -2.14 -13.92
CA GLY A 46 -4.63 -3.16 -14.56
C GLY A 46 -5.08 -2.66 -15.93
N ASN A 47 -4.54 -3.22 -17.01
CA ASN A 47 -5.15 -3.07 -18.33
C ASN A 47 -6.54 -3.69 -18.25
N THR A 48 -7.59 -2.87 -18.27
CA THR A 48 -8.95 -3.33 -18.58
C THR A 48 -8.86 -4.04 -19.92
N PRO A 49 -9.10 -5.37 -20.00
CA PRO A 49 -9.20 -6.03 -21.30
C PRO A 49 -10.45 -5.50 -22.00
N ASP A 50 -10.32 -5.06 -23.25
CA ASP A 50 -11.46 -4.75 -24.13
C ASP A 50 -12.35 -5.99 -24.36
#